data_AF-A0A1M3LD54-F1
#
_entry.id   AF-A0A1M3LD54-F1
#
_cell.length_a   1.000
_cell.length_b   1.000
_cell.length_c   1.000
_cell.angle_alpha   90.00
_cell.angle_beta   90.00
_cell.angle_gamma   90.00
#
_symmetry.space_group_name_H-M   'P 1'
#
loop_
_entity.id
_entity.type
_entity.pdbx_description
1 polymer ?
#
loop_
_entity_poly.entity_id
_entity_poly.type
_entity_poly.pdbx_seq_one_letter_code
_entity_poly.pdbx_strand_id
1 'polypeptide(L)'
;MEKDITKLVTSYEDACAYLKKEPVNEAALLAAGATPKQIAGMKLEDITLALNEGKPTDIYNGQRRWFPVSWSGSGRSAFAFRYSYYDYAIAHAGSGSRLSYHEERISDYSGTHFCSLWQEYLS
;
A
#
# COMPACT_ATOMS: atom_id res chain seq x y z
N MET A 1 -22.61 6.36 -14.67
CA MET A 1 -21.21 6.40 -15.13
C MET A 1 -20.38 5.79 -14.02
N GLU A 2 -19.84 4.60 -14.27
CA GLU A 2 -18.91 3.94 -13.35
C GLU A 2 -17.66 4.82 -13.25
N LYS A 3 -17.36 5.32 -12.05
CA LYS A 3 -16.20 6.18 -11.81
C LYS A 3 -14.99 5.25 -11.75
N ASP A 4 -14.20 5.22 -12.81
CA ASP A 4 -12.97 4.44 -12.81
C ASP A 4 -11.94 5.08 -11.85
N ILE A 5 -11.80 4.52 -10.65
CA ILE A 5 -10.94 5.05 -9.59
C ILE A 5 -9.47 5.11 -10.02
N THR A 6 -9.02 4.23 -10.91
CA THR A 6 -7.63 4.21 -11.41
C THR A 6 -7.33 5.36 -12.36
N LYS A 7 -8.35 6.07 -12.86
CA LYS A 7 -8.19 7.31 -13.63
C LYS A 7 -8.23 8.55 -12.74
N LEU A 8 -8.77 8.43 -11.53
CA LEU A 8 -8.85 9.51 -10.55
C LEU A 8 -7.61 9.57 -9.68
N VAL A 9 -7.08 8.41 -9.28
CA VAL A 9 -5.90 8.30 -8.41
C VAL A 9 -4.69 7.89 -9.24
N THR A 10 -3.99 8.87 -9.82
CA THR A 10 -2.79 8.65 -10.64
C THR A 10 -1.49 9.06 -9.94
N SER A 11 -1.61 9.77 -8.82
CA SER A 11 -0.50 10.26 -8.01
C SER A 11 -0.85 10.15 -6.52
N TYR A 12 0.15 10.37 -5.65
CA TYR A 12 -0.08 10.43 -4.21
C TYR A 12 -0.95 11.65 -3.84
N GLU A 13 -0.76 12.76 -4.54
CA GLU A 13 -1.50 14.00 -4.36
C GLU A 13 -2.97 13.81 -4.74
N ASP A 14 -3.25 13.05 -5.81
CA ASP A 14 -4.62 12.68 -6.18
C ASP A 14 -5.30 11.84 -5.09
N ALA A 15 -4.57 10.89 -4.49
CA ALA A 15 -5.08 10.08 -3.38
C ALA A 15 -5.43 10.96 -2.17
N CYS A 16 -4.54 11.91 -1.82
CA CYS A 16 -4.76 12.88 -0.76
C CYS A 16 -5.99 13.76 -1.04
N ALA A 17 -6.12 14.28 -2.26
CA ALA A 17 -7.27 15.08 -2.68
C ALA A 17 -8.58 14.29 -2.63
N TYR A 18 -8.57 13.03 -3.08
CA TYR A 18 -9.72 12.13 -3.02
C TYR A 18 -10.17 11.88 -1.57
N LEU A 19 -9.22 11.63 -0.68
CA LEU A 19 -9.46 11.39 0.75
C LEU A 19 -9.72 12.66 1.56
N LYS A 20 -9.53 13.85 0.96
CA LYS A 20 -9.59 15.16 1.63
C LYS A 20 -8.62 15.24 2.80
N LYS A 21 -7.41 14.70 2.61
CA LYS A 21 -6.32 14.67 3.59
C LYS A 21 -5.16 15.53 3.09
N GLU A 22 -4.47 16.19 4.02
CA GLU A 22 -3.22 16.88 3.71
C GLU A 22 -2.11 15.86 3.38
N PRO A 23 -1.30 16.11 2.33
CA PRO A 23 -0.19 15.24 1.99
C PRO A 23 0.85 15.21 3.11
N VAL A 24 1.52 14.06 3.24
CA VAL A 24 2.58 13.86 4.23
C VAL A 24 3.73 14.84 4.02
N ASN A 25 4.15 15.53 5.09
CA ASN A 25 5.32 16.37 5.07
C ASN A 25 6.59 15.52 5.24
N GLU A 26 7.17 15.12 4.12
CA GLU A 26 8.36 14.26 4.06
C GLU A 26 9.55 14.87 4.80
N ALA A 27 9.81 16.16 4.62
CA ALA A 27 10.95 16.84 5.25
C ALA A 27 10.83 16.84 6.77
N ALA A 28 9.62 17.08 7.30
CA ALA A 28 9.37 17.03 8.74
C ALA A 28 9.51 15.61 9.29
N LEU A 29 9.05 14.59 8.57
CA LEU A 29 9.18 13.19 8.99
C LEU A 29 10.64 12.72 8.96
N LEU A 30 11.40 13.07 7.93
CA LEU A 30 12.83 12.78 7.86
C LEU A 30 13.59 13.46 9.00
N ALA A 31 13.27 14.74 9.29
CA ALA A 31 13.85 15.47 10.41
C ALA A 31 13.48 14.85 11.79
N ALA A 32 12.31 14.21 11.88
CA ALA A 32 11.87 13.47 13.06
C ALA A 32 12.46 12.05 13.16
N GLY A 33 13.30 11.63 12.19
CA GLY A 33 13.97 10.33 12.19
C GLY A 33 13.20 9.20 11.49
N ALA A 34 12.13 9.51 10.74
CA ALA A 34 11.47 8.52 9.90
C ALA A 34 12.39 8.11 8.74
N THR A 35 12.35 6.84 8.36
CA THR A 35 13.10 6.35 7.19
C THR A 35 12.29 6.56 5.91
N PRO A 36 12.95 6.69 4.73
CA PRO A 36 12.25 6.79 3.45
C PRO A 36 11.25 5.64 3.22
N LYS A 37 11.62 4.42 3.63
CA LYS A 37 10.74 3.24 3.64
C LYS A 37 9.44 3.45 4.44
N GLN A 38 9.53 4.06 5.63
CA GLN A 38 8.34 4.33 6.45
C GLN A 38 7.44 5.38 5.79
N ILE A 39 8.02 6.41 5.18
CA ILE A 39 7.29 7.44 4.43
C ILE A 39 6.60 6.82 3.20
N ALA A 40 7.31 5.95 2.47
CA ALA A 40 6.73 5.21 1.35
C ALA A 40 5.56 4.33 1.78
N GLY A 41 5.67 3.66 2.93
CA GLY A 41 4.57 2.91 3.53
C GLY A 41 3.34 3.78 3.83
N MET A 42 3.51 4.94 4.46
CA MET A 42 2.41 5.87 4.73
C MET A 42 1.72 6.33 3.45
N LYS A 43 2.49 6.67 2.41
CA LYS A 43 1.95 7.07 1.10
C LYS A 43 1.18 5.92 0.44
N LEU A 44 1.72 4.70 0.48
CA LEU A 44 1.04 3.52 -0.06
C LEU A 44 -0.27 3.23 0.65
N GLU A 45 -0.33 3.38 1.97
CA GLU A 45 -1.59 3.20 2.71
C GLU A 45 -2.68 4.18 2.28
N ASP A 46 -2.33 5.46 2.10
CA ASP A 46 -3.26 6.48 1.61
C ASP A 46 -3.71 6.17 0.16
N ILE A 47 -2.78 5.77 -0.71
CA ILE A 47 -3.08 5.37 -2.09
C ILE A 47 -3.99 4.13 -2.10
N THR A 48 -3.69 3.10 -1.31
CA THR A 48 -4.53 1.91 -1.21
C THR A 48 -5.92 2.25 -0.71
N LEU A 49 -6.03 3.11 0.31
CA LEU A 49 -7.32 3.54 0.83
C LEU A 49 -8.12 4.31 -0.23
N ALA A 50 -7.49 5.22 -0.98
CA ALA A 50 -8.15 5.97 -2.05
C ALA A 50 -8.58 5.05 -3.20
N LEU A 51 -7.72 4.11 -3.62
CA LEU A 51 -8.03 3.10 -4.64
C LEU A 51 -9.13 2.12 -4.20
N ASN A 52 -9.28 1.90 -2.89
CA ASN A 52 -10.42 1.18 -2.31
C ASN A 52 -11.62 2.11 -2.03
N GLU A 53 -11.70 3.26 -2.70
CA GLU A 53 -12.80 4.22 -2.58
C GLU A 53 -13.04 4.73 -1.15
N GLY A 54 -11.97 4.86 -0.37
CA GLY A 54 -12.01 5.30 1.02
C GLY A 54 -12.45 4.21 2.01
N LYS A 55 -12.65 2.97 1.57
CA LYS A 55 -13.08 1.87 2.42
C LYS A 55 -11.92 0.89 2.65
N PRO A 56 -11.39 0.75 3.87
CA PRO A 56 -10.38 -0.27 4.13
C PRO A 56 -10.97 -1.66 3.89
N THR A 57 -10.16 -2.57 3.37
CA THR A 57 -10.55 -3.98 3.24
C THR A 57 -10.76 -4.58 4.62
N ASP A 58 -11.97 -5.08 4.88
CA ASP A 58 -12.27 -5.81 6.10
C ASP A 58 -11.54 -7.16 6.11
N ILE A 59 -10.83 -7.42 7.20
CA ILE A 59 -9.99 -8.61 7.36
C ILE A 59 -10.74 -9.78 8.02
N TYR A 60 -11.93 -9.54 8.57
CA TYR A 60 -12.72 -10.51 9.32
C TYR A 60 -13.92 -11.05 8.53
N ASN A 61 -14.20 -10.51 7.34
CA ASN A 61 -15.39 -10.88 6.54
C ASN A 61 -15.20 -12.10 5.63
N GLY A 62 -14.01 -12.72 5.62
CA GLY A 62 -13.70 -13.90 4.79
C GLY A 62 -13.67 -13.64 3.28
N GLN A 63 -13.77 -12.38 2.83
CA GLN A 63 -13.74 -12.05 1.41
C GLN A 63 -12.32 -12.14 0.84
N ARG A 64 -12.25 -12.43 -0.47
CA ARG A 64 -10.98 -12.47 -1.19
C ARG A 64 -10.38 -11.06 -1.24
N ARG A 65 -9.08 -10.99 -0.98
CA ARG A 65 -8.29 -9.76 -1.01
C ARG A 65 -7.14 -9.95 -1.98
N TRP A 66 -6.77 -8.88 -2.65
CA TRP A 66 -5.75 -8.88 -3.68
C TRP A 66 -4.54 -8.07 -3.20
N PHE A 67 -3.35 -8.59 -3.46
CA PHE A 67 -2.09 -7.97 -3.10
C PHE A 67 -1.25 -7.80 -4.36
N PRO A 68 -0.56 -6.66 -4.54
CA PRO A 68 0.27 -6.47 -5.70
C PRO A 68 1.36 -7.53 -5.77
N VAL A 69 1.46 -8.23 -6.88
CA VAL A 69 2.54 -9.18 -7.13
C VAL A 69 3.72 -8.40 -7.70
N SER A 70 4.74 -8.18 -6.88
CA SER A 70 5.99 -7.56 -7.34
C SER A 70 6.76 -8.53 -8.22
N TRP A 71 6.75 -8.30 -9.55
CA TRP A 71 7.56 -9.04 -10.52
C TRP A 71 9.01 -8.55 -10.55
N SER A 72 9.63 -8.30 -9.39
CA SER A 72 11.08 -8.23 -9.32
C SER A 72 11.61 -9.65 -9.52
N GLY A 73 12.55 -9.86 -10.46
CA GLY A 73 13.06 -11.16 -10.95
C GLY A 73 13.71 -12.11 -9.94
N SER A 74 13.29 -12.08 -8.68
CA SER A 74 13.69 -12.98 -7.59
C SER A 74 12.51 -13.31 -6.67
N GLY A 75 11.31 -13.56 -7.20
CA GLY A 75 10.29 -14.39 -6.54
C GLY A 75 9.90 -14.03 -5.09
N ARG A 76 9.99 -12.76 -4.71
CA ARG A 76 9.54 -12.28 -3.40
C ARG A 76 8.23 -11.54 -3.62
N SER A 77 7.12 -12.20 -3.32
CA SER A 77 5.92 -11.45 -2.94
C SER A 77 6.31 -10.62 -1.72
N ALA A 78 5.91 -9.34 -1.67
CA ALA A 78 6.12 -8.43 -0.54
C ALA A 78 5.78 -9.05 0.84
N PHE A 79 4.94 -10.08 0.84
CA PHE A 79 4.45 -10.82 2.02
C PHE A 79 4.76 -12.33 1.97
N ALA A 80 5.74 -12.78 1.17
CA ALA A 80 6.14 -14.19 1.15
C ALA A 80 6.85 -14.55 2.47
N PHE A 81 6.09 -15.09 3.43
CA PHE A 81 6.64 -15.72 4.63
C PHE A 81 7.42 -16.99 4.24
N ARG A 82 8.74 -16.89 4.07
CA ARG A 82 9.61 -18.06 3.90
C ARG A 82 10.34 -18.33 5.21
N TYR A 83 9.84 -19.34 5.95
CA TYR A 83 10.37 -19.81 7.25
C TYR A 83 10.46 -18.74 8.34
N SER A 84 9.43 -18.66 9.20
CA SER A 84 9.50 -17.91 10.45
C SER A 84 9.67 -18.87 11.61
N TYR A 85 10.85 -18.86 12.25
CA TYR A 85 11.01 -19.41 13.60
C TYR A 85 10.24 -18.50 14.58
N TYR A 86 9.60 -19.10 15.58
CA TYR A 86 8.81 -18.41 16.60
C TYR A 86 9.70 -17.48 17.43
N ASP A 87 9.91 -16.27 16.96
CA ASP A 87 10.43 -15.17 17.75
C ASP A 87 9.38 -14.05 17.79
N TYR A 88 9.15 -13.51 18.98
CA TYR A 88 8.09 -12.53 19.24
C TYR A 88 8.53 -11.16 18.72
N ALA A 89 8.49 -11.01 17.40
CA ALA A 89 8.55 -9.70 16.78
C ALA A 89 7.16 -9.06 16.92
N ILE A 90 7.08 -7.93 17.64
CA ILE A 90 5.95 -7.01 17.53
C ILE A 90 6.03 -6.35 16.15
N ALA A 91 5.76 -7.14 15.11
CA ALA A 91 5.40 -6.62 13.81
C ALA A 91 3.90 -6.31 13.92
N HIS A 92 3.49 -5.06 13.70
CA HIS A 92 2.08 -4.74 13.53
C HIS A 92 1.56 -5.54 12.32
N ALA A 93 1.02 -6.73 12.55
CA ALA A 93 0.49 -7.64 11.53
C ALA A 93 -0.72 -7.04 10.76
N GLY A 94 -1.16 -5.84 11.16
CA GLY A 94 -2.12 -5.01 10.42
C GLY A 94 -1.54 -4.37 9.15
N SER A 95 -0.22 -4.18 9.03
CA SER A 95 0.37 -3.40 7.92
C SER A 95 0.13 -4.01 6.54
N GLY A 96 0.16 -5.34 6.43
CA GLY A 96 -0.13 -6.00 5.15
C GLY A 96 -1.59 -5.83 4.72
N SER A 97 -2.53 -5.97 5.67
CA SER A 97 -3.96 -5.86 5.36
C SER A 97 -4.37 -4.45 4.93
N ARG A 98 -3.67 -3.42 5.39
CA ARG A 98 -3.89 -2.01 5.00
C ARG A 98 -3.51 -1.74 3.54
N LEU A 99 -2.72 -2.63 2.95
CA LEU A 99 -2.24 -2.55 1.57
C LEU A 99 -2.91 -3.58 0.63
N SER A 100 -4.08 -4.10 1.03
CA SER A 100 -4.84 -5.04 0.21
C SER A 100 -6.00 -4.37 -0.52
N TYR A 101 -6.37 -4.93 -1.66
CA TYR A 101 -7.38 -4.39 -2.58
C TYR A 101 -8.60 -5.30 -2.66
N HIS A 102 -9.77 -4.70 -2.89
CA HIS A 102 -11.02 -5.43 -3.11
C HIS A 102 -11.09 -6.10 -4.50
N GLU A 103 -10.32 -5.62 -5.47
CA GLU A 103 -10.28 -6.13 -6.84
C GLU A 103 -8.85 -6.38 -7.34
N GLU A 104 -8.68 -7.44 -8.14
CA GLU A 104 -7.40 -7.82 -8.77
C GLU A 104 -6.88 -6.73 -9.70
N ARG A 105 -7.76 -6.17 -10.54
CA ARG A 105 -7.41 -5.11 -11.49
C ARG A 105 -6.80 -3.89 -10.79
N ILE A 106 -7.35 -3.51 -9.64
CA ILE A 106 -6.87 -2.37 -8.84
C ILE A 106 -5.52 -2.69 -8.18
N SER A 107 -5.36 -3.92 -7.71
CA SER A 107 -4.09 -4.44 -7.20
C SER A 107 -2.98 -4.41 -8.26
N ASP A 108 -3.27 -4.86 -9.47
CA ASP A 108 -2.33 -4.85 -10.59
C ASP A 108 -1.98 -3.42 -11.03
N TYR A 109 -2.99 -2.55 -11.11
CA TYR A 109 -2.77 -1.13 -11.36
C TYR A 109 -1.85 -0.51 -10.30
N SER A 110 -2.11 -0.75 -9.01
CA SER A 110 -1.26 -0.22 -7.95
C SER A 110 0.18 -0.71 -8.05
N GLY A 111 0.37 -2.02 -8.25
CA GLY A 111 1.70 -2.63 -8.32
C GLY A 111 2.52 -2.16 -9.51
N THR A 112 1.86 -1.86 -10.64
CA THR A 112 2.53 -1.42 -11.87
C THR A 112 2.72 0.10 -11.91
N HIS A 113 1.68 0.87 -11.59
CA HIS A 113 1.69 2.33 -11.67
C HIS A 113 2.52 2.98 -10.56
N PHE A 114 2.49 2.43 -9.35
CA PHE A 114 3.28 2.92 -8.20
C PHE A 114 4.49 2.02 -7.90
N CYS A 115 5.06 1.36 -8.92
CA CYS A 115 6.12 0.37 -8.76
C CYS A 115 7.36 0.91 -8.03
N SER A 116 7.79 2.15 -8.30
CA SER A 116 8.92 2.77 -7.60
C SER A 116 8.66 2.94 -6.10
N LEU A 117 7.45 3.37 -5.74
CA LEU A 117 7.05 3.54 -4.34
C LEU A 117 6.95 2.19 -3.63
N TRP A 118 6.46 1.16 -4.32
CA TRP A 118 6.48 -0.22 -3.84
C TRP A 118 7.91 -0.75 -3.63
N GLN A 119 8.84 -0.45 -4.54
CA GLN A 119 10.25 -0.82 -4.38
C GLN A 119 10.90 -0.15 -3.17
N GLU A 120 10.63 1.14 -2.95
CA GLU A 120 11.13 1.89 -1.79
C GLU A 120 10.58 1.33 -0.47
N TYR A 121 9.28 1.00 -0.42
CA TYR A 121 8.67 0.35 0.73
C TYR A 121 9.24 -1.05 1.01
N LEU A 122 9.69 -1.78 -0.02
CA LEU A 122 10.20 -3.15 0.13
C LEU A 122 11.72 -3.25 0.29
N SER A 123 12.45 -2.15 0.02
CA SER A 123 13.90 -2.06 0.24
C SER A 123 14.28 -2.18 1.72
#